data_AF-A0A260RWT6-F1
#
_entry.id   AF-A0A260RWT6-F1
#
_cell.length_a   1.000
_cell.length_b   1.000
_cell.length_c   1.000
_cell.angle_alpha   90.00
_cell.angle_beta   90.00
_cell.angle_gamma   90.00
#
_symmetry.space_group_name_H-M   'P 1'
#
loop_
_entity.id
_entity.type
_entity.pdbx_description
1 polymer ?
#
loop_
_entity_poly.entity_id
_entity_poly.type
_entity_poly.pdbx_seq_one_letter_code
_entity_poly.pdbx_strand_id
1 'polypeptide(L)'
;MKAVRVKPDMNPDLVNWNGDARLYLLDPAFDGHHYVAVEVWPATAQFGAETHVYAAWRNGGAIAHPGGGLSPQRRYKAEMTHEGALAELGYEVEP
;
A
#
# COMPACT_ATOMS: atom_id res chain seq x y z
N MET A 1 1.86 14.40 -7.68
CA MET A 1 3.00 13.47 -7.45
C MET A 1 2.75 12.22 -8.29
N LYS A 2 3.76 11.39 -8.56
CA LYS A 2 3.61 10.24 -9.46
C LYS A 2 3.74 8.92 -8.72
N ALA A 3 2.87 7.98 -9.05
CA ALA A 3 2.94 6.61 -8.60
C ALA A 3 2.95 5.68 -9.81
N VAL A 4 3.81 4.67 -9.80
CA VAL A 4 3.87 3.65 -10.84
C VAL A 4 3.52 2.32 -10.19
N ARG A 5 2.49 1.65 -10.72
CA ARG A 5 2.17 0.29 -10.30
C ARG A 5 3.32 -0.64 -10.68
N VAL A 6 3.90 -1.30 -9.68
CA VAL A 6 4.94 -2.29 -9.90
C VAL A 6 4.27 -3.62 -10.18
N LYS A 7 4.50 -4.20 -11.36
CA LYS A 7 3.99 -5.54 -11.68
C LYS A 7 4.71 -6.57 -10.78
N PRO A 8 3.98 -7.52 -10.16
CA PRO A 8 4.58 -8.54 -9.31
C PRO A 8 5.35 -9.64 -10.07
N ASP A 9 5.47 -9.57 -11.40
CA ASP A 9 6.24 -10.52 -12.21
C ASP A 9 7.76 -10.49 -11.93
N MET A 10 8.21 -9.56 -11.07
CA MET A 10 9.55 -9.53 -10.48
C MET A 10 9.64 -10.11 -9.06
N ASN A 11 8.55 -10.59 -8.44
CA ASN A 11 8.60 -11.33 -7.17
C ASN A 11 7.27 -12.07 -6.89
N PRO A 12 7.23 -13.41 -6.78
CA PRO A 12 6.00 -14.17 -6.53
C PRO A 12 5.28 -13.85 -5.20
N ASP A 13 5.85 -13.00 -4.35
CA ASP A 13 5.63 -13.13 -2.92
C ASP A 13 5.36 -11.76 -2.26
N LEU A 14 4.21 -11.16 -2.59
CA LEU A 14 3.44 -10.36 -1.62
C LEU A 14 2.86 -11.26 -0.51
N VAL A 15 3.54 -12.35 -0.09
CA VAL A 15 3.03 -13.38 0.84
C VAL A 15 2.69 -12.81 2.21
N ASN A 16 3.32 -11.70 2.56
CA ASN A 16 3.08 -11.00 3.83
C ASN A 16 1.86 -10.09 3.79
N TRP A 17 1.20 -9.96 2.64
CA TRP A 17 0.07 -9.08 2.43
C TRP A 17 -1.17 -9.87 2.02
N ASN A 18 -2.32 -9.23 2.13
CA ASN A 18 -3.56 -9.78 1.61
C ASN A 18 -3.47 -9.95 0.07
N GLY A 19 -4.24 -10.89 -0.48
CA GLY A 19 -4.14 -11.25 -1.91
C GLY A 19 -4.52 -10.13 -2.90
N ASP A 20 -5.14 -9.05 -2.43
CA ASP A 20 -5.47 -7.88 -3.24
C ASP A 20 -4.40 -6.78 -3.15
N ALA A 21 -3.35 -6.95 -2.35
CA ALA A 21 -2.31 -5.94 -2.18
C ALA A 21 -1.62 -5.60 -3.51
N ARG A 22 -1.30 -4.31 -3.69
CA ARG A 22 -0.52 -3.81 -4.84
C ARG A 22 0.68 -3.00 -4.38
N LEU A 23 1.81 -3.22 -5.05
CA LEU A 23 3.05 -2.49 -4.81
C LEU A 23 3.16 -1.30 -5.78
N TYR A 24 3.56 -0.15 -5.25
CA TYR A 24 3.77 1.07 -6.03
C TYR A 24 5.14 1.67 -5.75
N LEU A 25 5.76 2.23 -6.79
CA LEU A 25 6.89 3.16 -6.69
C LEU A 25 6.33 4.59 -6.69
N LEU A 26 6.74 5.39 -5.72
CA LEU A 26 6.31 6.76 -5.50
C LEU A 26 7.45 7.75 -5.80
N ASP A 27 7.11 8.84 -6.48
CA ASP A 27 7.98 9.99 -6.71
C ASP A 27 7.21 11.31 -6.51
N PRO A 28 7.52 12.11 -5.47
CA PRO A 28 8.56 11.92 -4.47
C PRO A 28 8.24 10.80 -3.47
N ALA A 29 9.19 10.44 -2.60
CA ALA A 29 8.98 9.49 -1.52
C ALA A 29 7.88 9.94 -0.54
N PHE A 30 7.06 9.00 -0.08
CA PHE A 30 6.02 9.23 0.92
C PHE A 30 6.54 8.88 2.31
N ASP A 31 6.54 9.85 3.24
CA ASP A 31 7.11 9.70 4.59
C ASP A 31 8.54 9.08 4.57
N GLY A 32 9.34 9.40 3.55
CA GLY A 32 10.70 8.88 3.36
C GLY A 32 10.81 7.54 2.63
N HIS A 33 9.70 6.96 2.19
CA HIS A 33 9.65 5.66 1.50
C HIS A 33 9.20 5.80 0.05
N HIS A 34 10.01 5.27 -0.87
CA HIS A 34 9.69 5.24 -2.29
C HIS A 34 8.78 4.08 -2.68
N TYR A 35 8.75 3.00 -1.91
CA TYR A 35 7.91 1.85 -2.22
C TYR A 35 6.83 1.72 -1.15
N VAL A 36 5.59 1.55 -1.59
CA VAL A 36 4.45 1.32 -0.70
C VAL A 36 3.61 0.15 -1.17
N ALA A 37 3.12 -0.63 -0.22
CA ALA A 37 2.07 -1.61 -0.45
C ALA A 37 0.73 -0.99 -0.06
N VAL A 38 -0.26 -1.10 -0.93
CA VAL A 38 -1.64 -0.69 -0.66
C VAL A 38 -2.50 -1.93 -0.53
N GLU A 39 -3.19 -2.07 0.59
CA GLU A 39 -4.12 -3.16 0.86
C GLU A 39 -5.54 -2.63 0.97
N VAL A 40 -6.48 -3.27 0.28
CA VAL A 40 -7.91 -3.01 0.42
C VAL A 40 -8.53 -4.14 1.22
N TRP A 41 -9.24 -3.79 2.28
CA TRP A 41 -9.91 -4.71 3.19
C TRP A 41 -11.43 -4.46 3.09
N PRO A 42 -12.19 -5.30 2.38
CA PRO A 42 -13.63 -5.11 2.26
C PRO A 42 -14.32 -5.30 3.61
N ALA A 43 -15.54 -4.75 3.74
CA ALA A 43 -16.33 -4.92 4.95
C ALA A 43 -16.64 -6.41 5.19
N THR A 44 -16.55 -6.83 6.45
CA THR A 44 -16.91 -8.18 6.89
C THR A 44 -18.02 -8.11 7.94
N ALA A 45 -18.53 -9.27 8.37
CA ALA A 45 -19.53 -9.33 9.45
C ALA A 45 -19.01 -8.77 10.80
N GLN A 46 -17.69 -8.69 10.98
CA GLN A 46 -17.04 -8.32 12.24
C GLN A 46 -16.37 -6.94 12.19
N PHE A 47 -15.97 -6.47 11.00
CA PHE A 47 -15.19 -5.25 10.83
C PHE A 47 -15.70 -4.44 9.64
N GLY A 48 -15.67 -3.10 9.79
CA GLY A 48 -15.92 -2.19 8.67
C GLY A 48 -14.83 -2.31 7.61
N ALA A 49 -15.12 -1.82 6.40
CA ALA A 49 -14.13 -1.77 5.34
C ALA A 49 -13.00 -0.79 5.68
N GLU A 50 -11.78 -1.14 5.28
CA GLU A 50 -10.59 -0.32 5.49
C GLU A 50 -9.67 -0.39 4.29
N THR A 51 -8.85 0.65 4.13
CA THR A 51 -7.76 0.65 3.15
C THR A 51 -6.50 1.15 3.82
N HIS A 52 -5.41 0.41 3.64
CA HIS A 52 -4.15 0.66 4.33
C HIS A 52 -3.03 0.92 3.33
N VAL A 53 -2.14 1.84 3.68
CA VAL A 53 -0.91 2.11 2.93
C VAL A 53 0.27 1.86 3.86
N TYR A 54 1.15 0.95 3.47
CA TYR A 54 2.32 0.55 4.22
C TYR A 54 3.59 0.95 3.51
N ALA A 55 4.61 1.35 4.27
CA ALA A 55 5.97 1.38 3.75
C ALA A 55 6.42 -0.05 3.38
N ALA A 56 7.02 -0.18 2.19
CA ALA A 56 7.50 -1.45 1.68
C ALA A 56 8.92 -1.30 1.12
N TRP A 57 9.62 -2.42 1.04
CA TRP A 57 10.84 -2.55 0.26
C TRP A 57 10.49 -2.68 -1.22
N ARG A 58 11.49 -2.48 -2.09
CA ARG A 58 11.35 -2.66 -3.55
C ARG A 58 10.81 -4.03 -3.94
N ASN A 59 11.10 -5.06 -3.16
CA ASN A 59 10.63 -6.42 -3.39
C ASN A 59 9.22 -6.68 -2.83
N GLY A 60 8.54 -5.66 -2.31
CA GLY A 60 7.24 -5.79 -1.65
C GLY A 60 7.32 -6.25 -0.20
N GLY A 61 8.51 -6.51 0.37
CA GLY A 61 8.62 -6.85 1.80
C GLY A 61 8.16 -5.70 2.69
N ALA A 62 7.44 -6.01 3.77
CA ALA A 62 6.98 -5.00 4.71
C ALA A 62 8.15 -4.34 5.46
N ILE A 63 8.10 -3.02 5.60
CA ILE A 63 9.02 -2.28 6.47
C ILE A 63 8.37 -2.15 7.85
N ALA A 64 9.03 -2.69 8.88
CA ALA A 64 8.55 -2.58 10.25
C ALA A 64 8.58 -1.12 10.73
N HIS A 65 7.59 -0.72 11.51
CA HIS A 65 7.60 0.60 12.16
C HIS A 65 8.71 0.67 13.22
N PRO A 66 9.30 1.86 13.46
CA PRO A 66 10.32 2.03 14.51
C PRO A 66 9.84 1.61 15.91
N GLY A 67 8.54 1.69 16.18
CA GLY A 67 7.90 1.23 17.42
C GLY A 67 7.65 -0.29 17.51
N GLY A 68 8.02 -1.05 16.48
CA GLY A 68 7.81 -2.49 16.37
C GLY A 68 6.54 -2.87 15.60
N GLY A 69 6.59 -4.01 14.93
CA GLY A 69 5.47 -4.60 14.19
C GLY A 69 5.22 -3.98 12.81
N LEU A 70 4.19 -4.52 12.14
CA LEU A 70 3.67 -3.98 10.89
C LEU A 70 2.51 -3.04 11.22
N SER A 71 2.64 -1.78 10.84
CA SER A 71 1.59 -0.78 11.02
C SER A 71 1.52 0.08 9.77
N PRO A 72 0.34 0.48 9.32
CA PRO A 72 0.21 1.29 8.14
C PRO A 72 0.69 2.72 8.40
N GLN A 73 1.29 3.33 7.39
CA GLN A 73 1.63 4.74 7.35
C GLN A 73 0.35 5.56 7.23
N ARG A 74 -0.66 5.03 6.53
CA ARG A 74 -2.00 5.63 6.42
C ARG A 74 -3.08 4.56 6.48
N ARG A 75 -4.16 4.87 7.19
CA ARG A 75 -5.36 4.02 7.35
C ARG A 75 -6.61 4.82 7.06
N TYR A 76 -7.40 4.36 6.11
CA TYR A 76 -8.70 4.89 5.77
C TYR A 76 -9.78 3.95 6.31
N LYS A 77 -10.78 4.49 7.02
CA LYS A 77 -11.94 3.73 7.51
C LYS A 77 -13.02 3.62 6.44
N ALA A 78 -12.63 3.23 5.24
CA ALA A 78 -13.48 3.01 4.09
C ALA A 78 -12.79 2.06 3.10
N GLU A 79 -13.59 1.39 2.28
CA GLU A 79 -13.10 0.67 1.10
C GLU A 79 -12.75 1.69 0.02
N MET A 80 -11.50 1.69 -0.45
CA MET A 80 -11.05 2.51 -1.56
C MET A 80 -10.39 1.61 -2.60
N THR A 81 -10.34 2.07 -3.85
CA THR A 81 -9.41 1.44 -4.81
C THR A 81 -7.98 1.76 -4.42
N HIS A 82 -7.01 0.96 -4.85
CA HIS A 82 -5.59 1.24 -4.60
C HIS A 82 -5.18 2.61 -5.14
N GLU A 83 -5.63 2.93 -6.35
CA GLU A 83 -5.41 4.22 -6.99
C GLU A 83 -6.10 5.36 -6.20
N GLY A 84 -7.29 5.13 -5.65
CA GLY A 84 -8.00 6.09 -4.82
C GLY A 84 -7.25 6.40 -3.52
N ALA A 85 -6.71 5.37 -2.85
CA ALA A 85 -5.91 5.56 -1.65
C ALA A 85 -4.62 6.37 -1.91
N LEU A 86 -4.02 6.21 -3.10
CA LEU A 86 -2.87 7.01 -3.53
C LEU A 86 -3.27 8.44 -3.94
N ALA A 87 -4.44 8.60 -4.54
CA ALA A 87 -4.99 9.91 -4.90
C ALA A 87 -5.24 10.80 -3.66
N GLU A 88 -5.74 10.22 -2.56
CA GLU A 88 -5.88 10.93 -1.26
C GLU A 88 -4.52 11.39 -0.70
N LEU A 89 -3.43 10.71 -1.06
CA LEU A 89 -2.06 11.12 -0.74
C LEU A 89 -1.47 12.10 -1.75
N GLY A 90 -2.21 12.49 -2.79
CA GLY A 90 -1.79 13.41 -3.84
C GLY A 90 -0.96 12.78 -4.96
N TYR A 91 -0.99 11.45 -5.08
CA TYR A 91 -0.33 10.70 -6.15
C TYR A 91 -1.31 10.34 -7.26
N GLU A 92 -0.88 10.57 -8.49
CA GLU A 92 -1.56 10.05 -9.68
C GLU A 92 -0.86 8.76 -10.11
N VAL A 93 -1.64 7.71 -10.38
CA VAL A 93 -1.10 6.43 -10.83
C VAL A 93 -0.99 6.44 -12.35
N GLU A 94 0.22 6.21 -12.85
CA GLU A 94 0.45 6.08 -14.30
C GLU A 94 -0.14 4.75 -14.82
N PRO A 95 -0.77 4.77 -16.02
CA PRO A 95 -1.40 3.59 -16.61
C PRO A 95 -0.41 2.49 -17.02
#